data_AF-A0AAN9TZW8-F1
#
_entry.id   AF-A0AAN9TZW8-F1
#
_cell.length_a   1.000
_cell.length_b   1.000
_cell.length_c   1.000
_cell.angle_alpha   90.00
_cell.angle_beta   90.00
_cell.angle_gamma   90.00
#
_symmetry.space_group_name_H-M   'P 1'
#
loop_
_entity.id
_entity.type
_entity.pdbx_description
1 polymer ?
#
loop_
_entity_poly.entity_id
_entity_poly.type
_entity_poly.pdbx_seq_one_letter_code
_entity_poly.pdbx_strand_id
1 'polypeptide(L)'
;MAETPKDSNETRIWRHLWAAANDPQQPASLLHTTSVGAHSIPPIWDEFTIDGPNGTHRCIGTVPARMTVAEAQEASYTRLFQLKVARVIVAQLIKAVAFMHTRGHVHADLHLGNVLLKFPKSMAEMPSDKLLEIFGSPVMEPVRIISDEKEQPLPVGIPSHIVIPAWFGTRSEDIKLDEASVMLADFGEAFTPSTEQRFYSNTPLTVRPPEARFSPEKPLSFAADIWTLACSIWTILGQRPLVDIFSFTDDYVTREQVDALGRLPEDWSARWNAQSQYFDSQGNLLDRTCKPRSLEVRFEDSIQLPRRECGMESIGHEEKMALLGMLRAMLAFVPEERPTAASLLDCEWMVKWALPDLCEAEMASP
;
A
#
# COMPACT_ATOMS: atom_id res chain seq x y z
N MET A 1 37.64 -18.00 4.68
CA MET A 1 36.25 -18.28 5.05
C MET A 1 35.46 -17.08 4.59
N ALA A 2 34.71 -17.20 3.50
CA ALA A 2 33.76 -16.16 3.11
C ALA A 2 32.68 -16.15 4.21
N GLU A 3 32.47 -14.99 4.85
CA GLU A 3 31.34 -14.81 5.76
C GLU A 3 30.07 -15.13 4.98
N THR A 4 29.26 -16.07 5.47
CA THR A 4 27.88 -16.24 5.01
C THR A 4 27.20 -14.87 5.07
N PRO A 5 26.65 -14.36 3.96
CA PRO A 5 25.99 -13.06 3.95
C PRO A 5 24.94 -13.02 5.06
N LYS A 6 25.02 -12.02 5.95
CA LYS A 6 24.00 -11.81 6.98
C LYS A 6 22.65 -11.66 6.28
N ASP A 7 21.63 -12.34 6.82
CA ASP A 7 20.23 -12.15 6.39
C ASP A 7 19.90 -10.65 6.34
N SER A 8 19.31 -10.19 5.25
CA SER A 8 18.73 -8.85 5.23
C SER A 8 17.57 -8.80 6.23
N ASN A 9 17.30 -7.60 6.76
CA ASN A 9 16.17 -7.40 7.66
C ASN A 9 14.85 -7.82 7.00
N GLU A 10 14.68 -7.45 5.74
CA GLU A 10 13.55 -7.85 4.89
C GLU A 10 13.33 -9.36 4.90
N THR A 11 14.35 -10.15 4.54
CA THR A 11 14.19 -11.62 4.45
C THR A 11 13.86 -12.23 5.80
N ARG A 12 14.44 -11.69 6.89
CA ARG A 12 14.16 -12.14 8.26
C ARG A 12 12.69 -11.90 8.64
N ILE A 13 12.17 -10.70 8.36
CA ILE A 13 10.78 -10.35 8.65
C ILE A 13 9.84 -11.16 7.77
N TRP A 14 10.12 -11.24 6.47
CA TRP A 14 9.29 -12.02 5.53
C TRP A 14 9.22 -13.49 5.93
N ARG A 15 10.36 -14.12 6.29
CA ARG A 15 10.36 -15.49 6.83
C ARG A 15 9.55 -15.64 8.10
N HIS A 16 9.67 -14.69 9.03
CA HIS A 16 8.91 -14.74 10.26
C HIS A 16 7.40 -14.69 9.98
N LEU A 17 6.95 -13.78 9.11
CA LEU A 17 5.55 -13.65 8.71
C LEU A 17 5.03 -14.89 7.95
N TRP A 18 5.85 -15.45 7.07
CA TRP A 18 5.49 -16.66 6.34
C TRP A 18 5.44 -17.91 7.23
N ALA A 19 6.41 -18.11 8.12
CA ALA A 19 6.38 -19.21 9.08
C ALA A 19 5.17 -19.07 10.02
N ALA A 20 4.92 -17.85 10.49
CA ALA A 20 3.75 -17.48 11.27
C ALA A 20 2.43 -17.82 10.58
N ALA A 21 2.33 -17.60 9.27
CA ALA A 21 1.15 -17.88 8.45
C ALA A 21 0.83 -19.37 8.36
N ASN A 22 1.84 -20.23 8.47
CA ASN A 22 1.72 -21.68 8.30
C ASN A 22 1.79 -22.48 9.61
N ASP A 23 1.80 -21.81 10.76
CA ASP A 23 1.87 -22.48 12.08
C ASP A 23 0.54 -23.17 12.43
N PRO A 24 0.51 -24.52 12.54
CA PRO A 24 -0.69 -25.28 12.86
C PRO A 24 -1.12 -25.17 14.34
N GLN A 25 -0.31 -24.56 15.22
CA GLN A 25 -0.60 -24.43 16.66
C GLN A 25 -1.12 -23.05 17.06
N GLN A 26 -1.62 -22.24 16.11
CA GLN A 26 -2.14 -20.91 16.43
C GLN A 26 -3.30 -20.96 17.45
N PRO A 27 -3.31 -20.08 18.48
CA PRO A 27 -4.40 -19.97 19.44
C PRO A 27 -5.73 -19.70 18.75
N ALA A 28 -6.80 -20.37 19.18
CA ALA A 28 -8.13 -20.25 18.56
C ALA A 28 -8.68 -18.82 18.54
N SER A 29 -8.26 -17.98 19.49
CA SER A 29 -8.61 -16.54 19.56
C SER A 29 -8.00 -15.69 18.45
N LEU A 30 -6.98 -16.19 17.75
CA LEU A 30 -6.32 -15.51 16.63
C LEU A 30 -6.78 -16.06 15.27
N LEU A 31 -7.34 -17.29 15.20
CA LEU A 31 -7.63 -17.99 13.93
C LEU A 31 -8.55 -17.23 12.95
N HIS A 32 -9.57 -16.50 13.43
CA HIS A 32 -10.50 -15.77 12.56
C HIS A 32 -9.90 -14.48 11.96
N THR A 33 -8.99 -13.83 12.70
CA THR A 33 -8.29 -12.62 12.27
C THR A 33 -7.02 -12.95 11.48
N THR A 34 -6.38 -14.10 11.75
CA THR A 34 -5.11 -14.50 11.14
C THR A 34 -5.24 -15.27 9.83
N SER A 35 -6.31 -16.05 9.59
CA SER A 35 -6.33 -16.95 8.43
C SER A 35 -6.20 -16.18 7.12
N VAL A 36 -7.07 -15.22 6.80
CA VAL A 36 -6.99 -14.46 5.54
C VAL A 36 -5.82 -13.47 5.53
N GLY A 37 -5.50 -12.83 6.66
CA GLY A 37 -4.33 -11.94 6.75
C GLY A 37 -3.02 -12.66 6.43
N ALA A 38 -2.90 -13.92 6.85
CA ALA A 38 -1.80 -14.80 6.49
C ALA A 38 -1.76 -15.12 4.99
N HIS A 39 -2.92 -15.32 4.35
CA HIS A 39 -2.99 -15.55 2.90
C HIS A 39 -2.53 -14.33 2.08
N SER A 40 -2.52 -13.13 2.65
CA SER A 40 -1.99 -11.92 1.99
C SER A 40 -0.48 -11.75 2.15
N ILE A 41 0.21 -12.64 2.87
CA ILE A 41 1.68 -12.66 2.88
C ILE A 41 2.19 -13.63 1.81
N PRO A 42 3.03 -13.19 0.85
CA PRO A 42 3.57 -14.06 -0.18
C PRO A 42 4.35 -15.24 0.43
N PRO A 43 4.15 -16.48 -0.06
CA PRO A 43 4.92 -17.62 0.41
C PRO A 43 6.37 -17.59 -0.09
N ILE A 44 7.30 -18.08 0.73
CA ILE A 44 8.66 -18.35 0.30
C ILE A 44 8.73 -19.81 -0.19
N TRP A 45 8.98 -19.99 -1.48
CA TRP A 45 9.08 -21.30 -2.12
C TRP A 45 10.50 -21.83 -2.18
N ASP A 46 11.47 -20.95 -2.41
CA ASP A 46 12.87 -21.33 -2.52
C ASP A 46 13.77 -20.19 -2.03
N GLU A 47 14.94 -20.55 -1.51
CA GLU A 47 16.00 -19.63 -1.14
C GLU A 47 17.33 -20.19 -1.65
N PHE A 48 17.96 -19.44 -2.55
CA PHE A 48 19.19 -19.86 -3.18
C PHE A 48 20.11 -18.67 -3.45
N THR A 49 21.30 -18.97 -3.95
CA THR A 49 22.32 -17.99 -4.22
C THR A 49 22.81 -18.16 -5.64
N ILE A 50 22.97 -17.06 -6.37
CA ILE A 50 23.57 -17.02 -7.70
C ILE A 50 24.91 -16.28 -7.59
N ASP A 51 25.99 -16.94 -8.00
CA ASP A 51 27.27 -16.29 -8.23
C ASP A 51 27.29 -15.67 -9.63
N GLY A 52 27.46 -14.35 -9.68
CA GLY A 52 27.53 -13.57 -10.90
C GLY A 52 28.83 -12.76 -11.00
N PRO A 53 29.04 -12.08 -12.14
CA PRO A 53 30.22 -11.23 -12.34
C PRO A 53 30.30 -10.06 -11.34
N ASN A 54 29.18 -9.69 -10.72
CA ASN A 54 29.08 -8.59 -9.76
C ASN A 54 29.09 -9.05 -8.29
N GLY A 55 29.35 -10.34 -8.07
CA GLY A 55 29.37 -10.96 -6.75
C GLY A 55 28.27 -12.00 -6.56
N THR A 56 28.03 -12.31 -5.31
CA THR A 56 27.12 -13.37 -4.87
C THR A 56 25.78 -12.75 -4.50
N HIS A 57 24.72 -13.12 -5.22
CA HIS A 57 23.38 -12.59 -5.05
C HIS A 57 22.47 -13.62 -4.42
N ARG A 58 21.81 -13.24 -3.34
CA ARG A 58 20.78 -14.08 -2.74
C ARG A 58 19.46 -13.87 -3.45
N CYS A 59 18.74 -14.96 -3.67
CA CYS A 59 17.47 -14.98 -4.38
C CYS A 59 16.41 -15.68 -3.53
N ILE A 60 15.19 -15.15 -3.59
CA ILE A 60 14.01 -15.74 -2.95
C ILE A 60 13.00 -16.03 -4.07
N GLY A 61 12.62 -17.29 -4.19
CA GLY A 61 11.52 -17.72 -5.06
C GLY A 61 10.19 -17.58 -4.33
N THR A 62 9.20 -16.97 -4.98
CA THR A 62 7.83 -16.80 -4.45
C THR A 62 6.82 -16.98 -5.58
N VAL A 63 5.52 -16.99 -5.23
CA VAL A 63 4.43 -16.96 -6.20
C VAL A 63 4.50 -15.69 -7.07
N PRO A 64 4.21 -15.79 -8.38
CA PRO A 64 4.03 -14.60 -9.19
C PRO A 64 2.80 -13.81 -8.73
N ALA A 65 2.86 -12.50 -8.84
CA ALA A 65 1.71 -11.60 -8.75
C ALA A 65 1.32 -11.09 -10.15
N ARG A 66 0.15 -10.45 -10.30
CA ARG A 66 -0.20 -9.72 -11.55
C ARG A 66 0.50 -8.36 -11.59
N MET A 67 -0.18 -7.34 -11.08
CA MET A 67 0.25 -5.97 -11.01
C MET A 67 -0.08 -5.42 -9.62
N THR A 68 0.53 -4.30 -9.28
CA THR A 68 0.18 -3.53 -8.09
C THR A 68 -1.23 -2.96 -8.20
N VAL A 69 -1.87 -2.69 -7.06
CA VAL A 69 -3.17 -2.01 -7.01
C VAL A 69 -3.05 -0.61 -7.61
N ALA A 70 -1.89 0.06 -7.45
CA ALA A 70 -1.59 1.33 -8.10
C ALA A 70 -1.59 1.21 -9.64
N GLU A 71 -0.86 0.24 -10.20
CA GLU A 71 -0.83 0.01 -11.66
C GLU A 71 -2.20 -0.31 -12.24
N ALA A 72 -3.07 -1.01 -11.49
CA ALA A 72 -4.44 -1.25 -11.89
C ALA A 72 -5.24 0.04 -12.08
N GLN A 73 -5.07 1.00 -11.16
CA GLN A 73 -5.70 2.32 -11.27
C GLN A 73 -5.07 3.15 -12.38
N GLU A 74 -3.75 3.12 -12.54
CA GLU A 74 -3.04 3.86 -13.59
C GLU A 74 -3.38 3.37 -15.01
N ALA A 75 -3.64 2.07 -15.17
CA ALA A 75 -4.12 1.50 -16.41
C ALA A 75 -5.57 1.89 -16.75
N SER A 76 -6.34 2.36 -15.76
CA SER A 76 -7.73 2.77 -15.90
C SER A 76 -7.86 4.27 -16.20
N TYR A 77 -8.78 4.61 -17.11
CA TYR A 77 -9.18 6.00 -17.29
C TYR A 77 -9.98 6.53 -16.10
N THR A 78 -10.80 5.68 -15.48
CA THR A 78 -11.64 6.07 -14.34
C THR A 78 -10.87 6.06 -13.02
N ARG A 79 -9.83 5.22 -12.92
CA ARG A 79 -9.05 4.89 -11.71
C ARG A 79 -9.87 4.26 -10.58
N LEU A 80 -11.13 3.90 -10.84
CA LEU A 80 -12.03 3.36 -9.84
C LEU A 80 -12.13 1.85 -9.97
N PHE A 81 -12.19 1.17 -8.83
CA PHE A 81 -12.63 -0.22 -8.76
C PHE A 81 -14.16 -0.27 -8.61
N GLN A 82 -14.75 -1.38 -9.09
CA GLN A 82 -16.12 -1.74 -8.70
C GLN A 82 -16.23 -1.72 -7.17
N LEU A 83 -17.36 -1.24 -6.63
CA LEU A 83 -17.45 -0.93 -5.20
C LEU A 83 -17.17 -2.16 -4.31
N LYS A 84 -17.75 -3.31 -4.66
CA LYS A 84 -17.46 -4.58 -3.98
C LYS A 84 -15.98 -4.97 -4.05
N VAL A 85 -15.36 -4.86 -5.22
CA VAL A 85 -13.92 -5.15 -5.40
C VAL A 85 -13.06 -4.24 -4.52
N ALA A 86 -13.39 -2.95 -4.47
CA ALA A 86 -12.69 -1.99 -3.60
C ALA A 86 -12.79 -2.39 -2.12
N ARG A 87 -14.00 -2.76 -1.65
CA ARG A 87 -14.22 -3.24 -0.28
C ARG A 87 -13.45 -4.52 0.03
N VAL A 88 -13.40 -5.46 -0.90
CA VAL A 88 -12.64 -6.72 -0.78
C VAL A 88 -11.14 -6.48 -0.67
N ILE A 89 -10.59 -5.58 -1.51
CA ILE A 89 -9.18 -5.20 -1.45
C ILE A 89 -8.86 -4.53 -0.10
N VAL A 90 -9.71 -3.59 0.34
CA VAL A 90 -9.56 -2.93 1.65
C VAL A 90 -9.62 -3.93 2.80
N ALA A 91 -10.60 -4.85 2.80
CA ALA A 91 -10.76 -5.85 3.85
C ALA A 91 -9.52 -6.73 4.00
N GLN A 92 -8.98 -7.23 2.88
CA GLN A 92 -7.75 -8.02 2.88
C GLN A 92 -6.54 -7.19 3.34
N LEU A 93 -6.43 -5.93 2.92
CA LEU A 93 -5.33 -5.06 3.32
C LEU A 93 -5.32 -4.79 4.83
N ILE A 94 -6.49 -4.48 5.43
CA ILE A 94 -6.61 -4.33 6.89
C ILE A 94 -6.23 -5.64 7.59
N LYS A 95 -6.69 -6.80 7.10
CA LYS A 95 -6.33 -8.11 7.66
C LYS A 95 -4.83 -8.42 7.54
N ALA A 96 -4.18 -8.07 6.44
CA ALA A 96 -2.76 -8.25 6.23
C ALA A 96 -1.92 -7.41 7.21
N VAL A 97 -2.28 -6.12 7.37
CA VAL A 97 -1.62 -5.23 8.33
C VAL A 97 -1.86 -5.69 9.77
N ALA A 98 -3.10 -6.08 10.11
CA ALA A 98 -3.42 -6.63 11.42
C ALA A 98 -2.59 -7.88 11.73
N PHE A 99 -2.49 -8.81 10.77
CA PHE A 99 -1.65 -9.99 10.88
C PHE A 99 -0.19 -9.61 11.15
N MET A 100 0.39 -8.71 10.34
CA MET A 100 1.77 -8.25 10.50
C MET A 100 2.01 -7.60 11.88
N HIS A 101 1.10 -6.74 12.32
CA HIS A 101 1.17 -6.07 13.63
C HIS A 101 1.09 -7.07 14.78
N THR A 102 0.23 -8.09 14.70
CA THR A 102 0.17 -9.16 15.73
C THR A 102 1.44 -10.00 15.81
N ARG A 103 2.29 -9.97 14.76
CA ARG A 103 3.61 -10.60 14.74
C ARG A 103 4.75 -9.65 15.13
N GLY A 104 4.41 -8.46 15.60
CA GLY A 104 5.37 -7.48 16.12
C GLY A 104 6.06 -6.63 15.05
N HIS A 105 5.59 -6.68 13.80
CA HIS A 105 6.22 -5.99 12.68
C HIS A 105 5.40 -4.79 12.20
N VAL A 106 6.10 -3.74 11.79
CA VAL A 106 5.57 -2.55 11.12
C VAL A 106 6.10 -2.57 9.70
N HIS A 107 5.25 -2.33 8.70
CA HIS A 107 5.65 -2.31 7.29
C HIS A 107 6.49 -1.08 6.97
N ALA A 108 6.10 0.08 7.49
CA ALA A 108 6.80 1.37 7.37
C ALA A 108 6.95 1.93 5.94
N ASP A 109 6.32 1.28 4.95
CA ASP A 109 6.27 1.73 3.56
C ASP A 109 4.99 1.24 2.86
N LEU A 110 3.86 1.33 3.56
CA LEU A 110 2.59 0.86 3.04
C LEU A 110 2.02 1.86 2.04
N HIS A 111 1.93 1.47 0.77
CA HIS A 111 1.23 2.19 -0.29
C HIS A 111 0.76 1.21 -1.37
N LEU A 112 -0.09 1.66 -2.30
CA LEU A 112 -0.71 0.78 -3.31
C LEU A 112 0.28 0.19 -4.34
N GLY A 113 1.52 0.67 -4.36
CA GLY A 113 2.62 0.07 -5.13
C GLY A 113 3.23 -1.16 -4.45
N ASN A 114 3.02 -1.32 -3.15
CA ASN A 114 3.45 -2.48 -2.37
C ASN A 114 2.28 -3.45 -2.07
N VAL A 115 1.09 -3.19 -2.64
CA VAL A 115 -0.07 -4.09 -2.60
C VAL A 115 -0.25 -4.67 -3.99
N LEU A 116 -0.08 -5.98 -4.11
CA LEU A 116 -0.13 -6.71 -5.38
C LEU A 116 -1.43 -7.49 -5.51
N LEU A 117 -2.04 -7.50 -6.69
CA LEU A 117 -3.11 -8.45 -7.01
C LEU A 117 -2.49 -9.83 -7.25
N LYS A 118 -3.10 -10.86 -6.63
CA LYS A 118 -2.69 -12.25 -6.84
C LYS A 118 -2.88 -12.65 -8.29
N PHE A 119 -2.02 -13.57 -8.74
CA PHE A 119 -2.21 -14.20 -10.03
C PHE A 119 -3.50 -15.06 -10.00
N PRO A 120 -4.46 -14.86 -10.92
CA PRO A 120 -5.68 -15.64 -10.95
C PRO A 120 -5.35 -17.12 -11.10
N LYS A 121 -6.09 -17.98 -10.39
CA LYS A 121 -5.88 -19.44 -10.41
C LYS A 121 -5.88 -20.00 -11.84
N SER A 122 -6.81 -19.52 -12.68
CA SER A 122 -6.91 -19.88 -14.09
C SER A 122 -5.65 -19.56 -14.91
N MET A 123 -4.91 -18.51 -14.55
CA MET A 123 -3.65 -18.15 -15.18
C MET A 123 -2.47 -18.88 -14.52
N ALA A 124 -2.51 -19.10 -13.20
CA ALA A 124 -1.44 -19.78 -12.47
C ALA A 124 -1.28 -21.24 -12.88
N GLU A 125 -2.40 -21.90 -13.24
CA GLU A 125 -2.43 -23.28 -13.73
C GLU A 125 -2.18 -23.40 -15.25
N MET A 126 -2.00 -22.26 -15.94
CA MET A 126 -1.81 -22.24 -17.38
C MET A 126 -0.38 -22.67 -17.77
N PRO A 127 -0.22 -23.53 -18.79
CA PRO A 127 1.10 -23.83 -19.35
C PRO A 127 1.85 -22.58 -19.83
N SER A 128 3.17 -22.57 -19.65
CA SER A 128 3.99 -21.38 -19.97
C SER A 128 3.93 -20.97 -21.44
N ASP A 129 3.79 -21.91 -22.38
CA ASP A 129 3.58 -21.63 -23.80
C ASP A 129 2.29 -20.84 -24.06
N LYS A 130 1.20 -21.15 -23.33
CA LYS A 130 -0.05 -20.42 -23.42
C LYS A 130 0.04 -19.01 -22.82
N LEU A 131 0.78 -18.84 -21.72
CA LEU A 131 1.08 -17.51 -21.19
C LEU A 131 1.86 -16.66 -22.21
N LEU A 132 2.85 -17.25 -22.89
CA LEU A 132 3.62 -16.56 -23.94
C LEU A 132 2.78 -16.26 -25.19
N GLU A 133 1.80 -17.10 -25.54
CA GLU A 133 0.84 -16.79 -26.62
C GLU A 133 -0.01 -15.55 -26.30
N ILE A 134 -0.40 -15.36 -25.03
CA ILE A 134 -1.25 -14.25 -24.59
C ILE A 134 -0.43 -12.95 -24.43
N PHE A 135 0.70 -13.02 -23.74
CA PHE A 135 1.48 -11.85 -23.33
C PHE A 135 2.68 -11.56 -24.25
N GLY A 136 2.96 -12.47 -25.19
CA GLY A 136 4.09 -12.38 -26.11
C GLY A 136 5.36 -13.01 -25.55
N SER A 137 6.31 -13.25 -26.46
CA SER A 137 7.66 -13.68 -26.11
C SER A 137 8.42 -12.56 -25.40
N PRO A 138 9.34 -12.87 -24.47
CA PRO A 138 10.14 -11.86 -23.78
C PRO A 138 10.86 -10.95 -24.76
N VAL A 139 10.68 -9.64 -24.59
CA VAL A 139 11.33 -8.62 -25.40
C VAL A 139 12.63 -8.24 -24.70
N MET A 140 13.74 -8.25 -25.45
CA MET A 140 15.04 -7.85 -24.98
C MET A 140 15.46 -6.53 -25.63
N GLU A 141 15.95 -5.59 -24.83
CA GLU A 141 16.51 -4.34 -25.32
C GLU A 141 18.01 -4.27 -25.01
N PRO A 142 18.86 -3.84 -25.97
CA PRO A 142 20.30 -3.76 -25.76
C PRO A 142 20.65 -2.62 -24.81
N VAL A 143 21.54 -2.90 -23.86
CA VAL A 143 22.14 -1.87 -23.00
C VAL A 143 23.24 -1.15 -23.77
N ARG A 144 23.21 0.18 -23.78
CA ARG A 144 24.20 1.01 -24.48
C ARG A 144 24.66 2.16 -23.59
N ILE A 145 25.92 2.54 -23.74
CA ILE A 145 26.46 3.76 -23.13
C ILE A 145 26.07 4.94 -24.02
N ILE A 146 25.40 5.94 -23.43
CA ILE A 146 25.12 7.21 -24.11
C ILE A 146 26.33 8.13 -23.88
N SER A 147 27.13 8.33 -24.91
CA SER A 147 28.30 9.22 -24.91
C SER A 147 28.39 10.02 -26.20
N ASP A 148 29.02 11.20 -26.14
CA ASP A 148 29.33 12.01 -27.33
C ASP A 148 30.38 11.36 -28.26
N GLU A 149 31.05 10.31 -27.78
CA GLU A 149 32.02 9.52 -28.51
C GLU A 149 31.38 8.30 -29.21
N LYS A 150 32.13 7.64 -30.10
CA LYS A 150 31.71 6.38 -30.77
C LYS A 150 31.30 5.32 -29.75
N GLU A 151 30.46 4.37 -30.19
CA GLU A 151 30.00 3.22 -29.38
C GLU A 151 31.15 2.60 -28.57
N GLN A 152 31.03 2.65 -27.24
CA GLN A 152 32.02 2.17 -26.29
C GLN A 152 31.66 0.77 -25.75
N PRO A 153 32.70 -0.02 -25.37
CA PRO A 153 32.68 -1.12 -24.45
C PRO A 153 31.58 -1.15 -23.40
N LEU A 154 30.72 -2.17 -23.28
CA LEU A 154 30.08 -2.36 -21.96
C LEU A 154 31.14 -2.81 -20.94
N PRO A 155 31.24 -2.18 -19.77
CA PRO A 155 32.14 -2.63 -18.70
C PRO A 155 31.84 -4.06 -18.28
N VAL A 156 32.85 -4.74 -17.76
CA VAL A 156 32.68 -6.07 -17.16
C VAL A 156 31.62 -5.99 -16.06
N GLY A 157 30.65 -6.92 -16.10
CA GLY A 157 29.57 -7.01 -15.12
C GLY A 157 28.27 -6.32 -15.53
N ILE A 158 28.27 -5.52 -16.61
CA ILE A 158 27.04 -4.92 -17.14
C ILE A 158 26.37 -5.89 -18.13
N PRO A 159 25.08 -6.22 -17.95
CA PRO A 159 24.38 -7.11 -18.87
C PRO A 159 24.27 -6.46 -20.26
N SER A 160 24.38 -7.27 -21.32
CA SER A 160 24.30 -6.78 -22.70
C SER A 160 22.88 -6.37 -23.12
N HIS A 161 21.87 -6.92 -22.44
CA HIS A 161 20.46 -6.66 -22.70
C HIS A 161 19.70 -6.65 -21.39
N ILE A 162 18.59 -5.91 -21.38
CA ILE A 162 17.55 -6.00 -20.35
C ILE A 162 16.35 -6.74 -20.93
N VAL A 163 15.64 -7.49 -20.09
CA VAL A 163 14.35 -8.08 -20.45
C VAL A 163 13.27 -7.10 -20.01
N ILE A 164 12.43 -6.67 -20.94
CA ILE A 164 11.32 -5.76 -20.65
C ILE A 164 10.27 -6.54 -19.83
N PRO A 165 9.83 -6.01 -18.67
CA PRO A 165 8.81 -6.67 -17.85
C PRO A 165 7.53 -6.90 -18.65
N ALA A 166 7.03 -8.13 -18.64
CA ALA A 166 5.71 -8.43 -19.19
C ALA A 166 4.63 -7.85 -18.25
N TRP A 167 3.68 -7.12 -18.81
CA TRP A 167 2.59 -6.52 -18.03
C TRP A 167 1.38 -7.45 -17.98
N PHE A 168 1.22 -8.17 -16.86
CA PHE A 168 0.09 -9.08 -16.60
C PHE A 168 -1.14 -8.36 -16.04
N GLY A 169 -1.34 -7.10 -16.44
CA GLY A 169 -2.29 -6.21 -15.81
C GLY A 169 -3.73 -6.25 -16.36
N THR A 170 -4.60 -5.45 -15.76
CA THR A 170 -5.91 -5.06 -16.28
C THR A 170 -6.30 -3.70 -15.69
N ARG A 171 -7.38 -3.09 -16.16
CA ARG A 171 -7.88 -1.82 -15.61
C ARG A 171 -8.63 -2.08 -14.30
N SER A 172 -8.57 -1.13 -13.37
CA SER A 172 -9.19 -1.25 -12.04
C SER A 172 -10.69 -1.59 -12.09
N GLU A 173 -11.43 -1.07 -13.06
CA GLU A 173 -12.86 -1.30 -13.23
C GLU A 173 -13.21 -2.68 -13.82
N ASP A 174 -12.22 -3.36 -14.42
CA ASP A 174 -12.38 -4.67 -15.07
C ASP A 174 -11.99 -5.83 -14.14
N ILE A 175 -11.42 -5.55 -12.96
CA ILE A 175 -11.10 -6.59 -11.98
C ILE A 175 -12.41 -7.20 -11.49
N LYS A 176 -12.50 -8.51 -11.60
CA LYS A 176 -13.66 -9.28 -11.12
C LYS A 176 -13.54 -9.55 -9.63
N LEU A 177 -14.67 -9.82 -9.00
CA LEU A 177 -14.74 -10.06 -7.56
C LEU A 177 -13.89 -11.26 -7.12
N ASP A 178 -13.89 -12.35 -7.90
CA ASP A 178 -13.11 -13.56 -7.68
C ASP A 178 -11.61 -13.40 -8.00
N GLU A 179 -11.23 -12.31 -8.68
CA GLU A 179 -9.84 -11.94 -9.00
C GLU A 179 -9.28 -10.85 -8.04
N ALA A 180 -10.08 -10.37 -7.09
CA ALA A 180 -9.74 -9.25 -6.20
C ALA A 180 -8.81 -9.63 -5.02
N SER A 181 -8.20 -10.81 -5.03
CA SER A 181 -7.30 -11.25 -3.98
C SER A 181 -5.98 -10.48 -4.00
N VAL A 182 -5.47 -10.05 -2.85
CA VAL A 182 -4.23 -9.25 -2.75
C VAL A 182 -3.15 -9.88 -1.86
N MET A 183 -1.91 -9.45 -2.11
CA MET A 183 -0.73 -9.74 -1.30
C MET A 183 -0.02 -8.43 -0.94
N LEU A 184 0.55 -8.39 0.25
CA LEU A 184 1.43 -7.32 0.72
C LEU A 184 2.87 -7.71 0.39
N ALA A 185 3.59 -6.83 -0.28
CA ALA A 185 4.96 -7.06 -0.74
C ALA A 185 5.90 -5.95 -0.26
N ASP A 186 7.19 -6.16 -0.51
CA ASP A 186 8.28 -5.25 -0.13
C ASP A 186 8.36 -4.98 1.38
N PHE A 187 9.12 -5.85 2.07
CA PHE A 187 9.42 -5.69 3.49
C PHE A 187 10.77 -4.99 3.71
N GLY A 188 11.32 -4.31 2.70
CA GLY A 188 12.63 -3.65 2.76
C GLY A 188 12.72 -2.60 3.86
N GLU A 189 11.62 -1.88 4.07
CA GLU A 189 11.48 -0.86 5.10
C GLU A 189 10.88 -1.39 6.41
N ALA A 190 10.44 -2.65 6.47
CA ALA A 190 9.77 -3.18 7.66
C ALA A 190 10.71 -3.24 8.87
N PHE A 191 10.17 -3.09 10.09
CA PHE A 191 10.95 -3.16 11.31
C PHE A 191 10.13 -3.65 12.51
N THR A 192 10.84 -3.99 13.59
CA THR A 192 10.23 -4.51 14.83
C THR A 192 10.37 -3.47 15.96
N PRO A 193 9.32 -2.70 16.31
CA PRO A 193 9.41 -1.61 17.29
C PRO A 193 9.90 -2.02 18.69
N SER A 194 9.74 -3.29 19.08
CA SER A 194 10.22 -3.79 20.37
C SER A 194 11.75 -3.96 20.44
N THR A 195 12.43 -4.03 19.30
CA THR A 195 13.88 -4.24 19.22
C THR A 195 14.61 -3.17 18.42
N GLU A 196 13.89 -2.38 17.63
CA GLU A 196 14.46 -1.40 16.70
C GLU A 196 13.76 -0.05 16.88
N GLN A 197 14.54 1.04 16.90
CA GLN A 197 14.03 2.40 16.93
C GLN A 197 14.20 3.04 15.56
N ARG A 198 13.11 3.51 14.96
CA ARG A 198 13.12 4.16 13.66
C ARG A 198 12.58 5.59 13.77
N PHE A 199 13.37 6.59 13.39
CA PHE A 199 13.03 8.01 13.53
C PHE A 199 12.75 8.71 12.18
N TYR A 200 12.64 7.94 11.10
CA TYR A 200 12.41 8.44 9.74
C TYR A 200 11.39 7.56 9.00
N SER A 201 10.74 8.13 8.00
CA SER A 201 9.79 7.43 7.11
C SER A 201 10.18 7.62 5.65
N ASN A 202 10.42 6.51 4.95
CA ASN A 202 10.70 6.52 3.50
C ASN A 202 9.44 6.41 2.64
N THR A 203 8.27 6.23 3.26
CA THR A 203 6.96 6.31 2.60
C THR A 203 6.86 7.50 1.65
N PRO A 204 6.17 7.34 0.50
CA PRO A 204 5.88 8.46 -0.40
C PRO A 204 5.31 9.66 0.35
N LEU A 205 5.72 10.85 -0.06
CA LEU A 205 5.44 12.10 0.67
C LEU A 205 3.95 12.32 0.95
N THR A 206 3.08 11.94 0.02
CA THR A 206 1.61 12.10 0.11
C THR A 206 0.94 11.24 1.18
N VAL A 207 1.55 10.11 1.55
CA VAL A 207 1.02 9.18 2.55
C VAL A 207 1.84 9.16 3.83
N ARG A 208 2.92 9.95 3.88
CA ARG A 208 3.83 9.98 5.02
C ARG A 208 3.10 10.36 6.30
N PRO A 209 3.27 9.60 7.39
CA PRO A 209 2.67 9.93 8.68
C PRO A 209 3.23 11.26 9.22
N PRO A 210 2.38 12.16 9.75
CA PRO A 210 2.78 13.52 10.13
C PRO A 210 3.77 13.55 11.31
N GLU A 211 3.76 12.54 12.19
CA GLU A 211 4.72 12.43 13.29
C GLU A 211 6.17 12.28 12.80
N ALA A 212 6.41 11.71 11.60
CA ALA A 212 7.74 11.62 11.02
C ALA A 212 8.35 13.02 10.77
N ARG A 213 7.49 14.03 10.59
CA ARG A 213 7.87 15.44 10.45
C ARG A 213 7.87 16.16 11.80
N PHE A 214 6.81 16.00 12.59
CA PHE A 214 6.55 16.87 13.74
C PHE A 214 7.04 16.32 15.08
N SER A 215 7.36 15.02 15.15
CA SER A 215 7.93 14.36 16.34
C SER A 215 9.18 13.54 15.96
N PRO A 216 10.19 14.11 15.30
CA PRO A 216 11.40 13.39 14.86
C PRO A 216 12.20 12.80 16.03
N GLU A 217 11.98 13.27 17.25
CA GLU A 217 12.58 12.74 18.48
C GLU A 217 11.92 11.45 19.00
N LYS A 218 10.74 11.07 18.48
CA LYS A 218 10.03 9.86 18.88
C LYS A 218 10.15 8.80 17.78
N PRO A 219 10.37 7.52 18.13
CA PRO A 219 10.40 6.48 17.12
C PRO A 219 9.00 6.24 16.54
N LEU A 220 8.94 5.92 15.26
CA LEU A 220 7.75 5.40 14.61
C LEU A 220 7.33 4.08 15.26
N SER A 221 6.04 3.81 15.21
CA SER A 221 5.41 2.62 15.78
C SER A 221 4.37 2.06 14.82
N PHE A 222 3.59 1.06 15.27
CA PHE A 222 2.46 0.51 14.52
C PHE A 222 1.48 1.58 14.02
N ALA A 223 1.33 2.69 14.75
CA ALA A 223 0.46 3.80 14.37
C ALA A 223 0.86 4.46 13.03
N ALA A 224 2.12 4.37 12.61
CA ALA A 224 2.59 4.88 11.33
C ALA A 224 1.92 4.14 10.16
N ASP A 225 1.83 2.81 10.26
CA ASP A 225 1.12 1.99 9.26
C ASP A 225 -0.38 2.27 9.24
N ILE A 226 -0.99 2.62 10.38
CA ILE A 226 -2.43 2.93 10.43
C ILE A 226 -2.75 4.18 9.62
N TRP A 227 -1.86 5.18 9.65
CA TRP A 227 -1.99 6.39 8.84
C TRP A 227 -1.87 6.08 7.35
N THR A 228 -0.79 5.40 6.94
CA THR A 228 -0.56 5.03 5.53
C THR A 228 -1.62 4.07 5.00
N LEU A 229 -2.17 3.19 5.86
CA LEU A 229 -3.31 2.33 5.57
C LEU A 229 -4.56 3.16 5.28
N ALA A 230 -4.87 4.19 6.07
CA ALA A 230 -6.01 5.06 5.80
C ALA A 230 -5.89 5.80 4.47
N CYS A 231 -4.69 6.31 4.16
CA CYS A 231 -4.42 6.91 2.84
C CYS A 231 -4.60 5.90 1.71
N SER A 232 -4.16 4.65 1.91
CA SER A 232 -4.31 3.58 0.93
C SER A 232 -5.78 3.20 0.72
N ILE A 233 -6.55 3.06 1.80
CA ILE A 233 -8.00 2.78 1.76
C ILE A 233 -8.74 3.89 0.99
N TRP A 234 -8.42 5.15 1.28
CA TRP A 234 -8.99 6.28 0.55
C TRP A 234 -8.75 6.15 -0.95
N THR A 235 -7.50 5.90 -1.35
CA THR A 235 -7.12 5.79 -2.76
C THR A 235 -7.74 4.56 -3.43
N ILE A 236 -7.92 3.44 -2.74
CA ILE A 236 -8.64 2.26 -3.28
C ILE A 236 -10.12 2.60 -3.58
N LEU A 237 -10.76 3.38 -2.69
CA LEU A 237 -12.18 3.71 -2.82
C LEU A 237 -12.44 4.84 -3.83
N GLY A 238 -11.47 5.73 -4.03
CA GLY A 238 -11.58 6.95 -4.81
C GLY A 238 -10.73 7.02 -6.07
N GLN A 239 -11.00 8.04 -6.87
CA GLN A 239 -10.25 8.37 -8.09
C GLN A 239 -9.02 9.24 -7.79
N ARG A 240 -9.06 10.05 -6.72
CA ARG A 240 -8.00 10.98 -6.33
C ARG A 240 -7.47 10.67 -4.93
N PRO A 241 -6.16 10.86 -4.69
CA PRO A 241 -5.58 10.63 -3.37
C PRO A 241 -6.15 11.59 -2.33
N LEU A 242 -6.06 11.22 -1.05
CA LEU A 242 -6.50 12.06 0.06
C LEU A 242 -5.71 13.38 0.11
N VAL A 243 -4.39 13.28 -0.09
CA VAL A 243 -3.44 14.39 -0.16
C VAL A 243 -3.02 14.53 -1.62
N ASP A 244 -3.45 15.60 -2.26
CA ASP A 244 -3.12 15.91 -3.65
C ASP A 244 -1.93 16.89 -3.66
N ILE A 245 -0.89 16.59 -4.43
CA ILE A 245 0.35 17.39 -4.42
C ILE A 245 0.54 18.13 -5.73
N PHE A 246 0.20 19.42 -5.71
CA PHE A 246 0.64 20.37 -6.73
C PHE A 246 2.08 20.86 -6.48
N SER A 247 2.60 20.63 -5.27
CA SER A 247 3.97 20.93 -4.86
C SER A 247 4.52 19.79 -4.01
N PHE A 248 5.77 19.40 -4.25
CA PHE A 248 6.45 18.29 -3.57
C PHE A 248 7.12 18.71 -2.24
N THR A 249 6.59 19.72 -1.55
CA THR A 249 7.16 20.19 -0.27
C THR A 249 6.40 19.63 0.92
N ASP A 250 7.11 19.33 2.02
CA ASP A 250 6.46 18.92 3.27
C ASP A 250 5.41 19.93 3.73
N ASP A 251 5.69 21.24 3.59
CA ASP A 251 4.75 22.32 3.91
C ASP A 251 3.43 22.23 3.16
N TYR A 252 3.48 21.90 1.87
CA TYR A 252 2.28 21.75 1.07
C TYR A 252 1.48 20.52 1.48
N VAL A 253 2.17 19.40 1.77
CA VAL A 253 1.52 18.18 2.30
C VAL A 253 0.86 18.44 3.64
N THR A 254 1.52 19.12 4.57
CA THR A 254 0.91 19.48 5.86
C THR A 254 -0.28 20.41 5.68
N ARG A 255 -0.22 21.38 4.74
CA ARG A 255 -1.38 22.20 4.38
C ARG A 255 -2.57 21.32 3.95
N GLU A 256 -2.36 20.38 3.05
CA GLU A 256 -3.41 19.48 2.57
C GLU A 256 -3.97 18.57 3.68
N GLN A 257 -3.11 18.08 4.58
CA GLN A 257 -3.54 17.33 5.77
C GLN A 257 -4.41 18.19 6.70
N VAL A 258 -4.02 19.44 6.96
CA VAL A 258 -4.78 20.37 7.80
C VAL A 258 -6.10 20.77 7.15
N ASP A 259 -6.11 21.01 5.85
CA ASP A 259 -7.34 21.32 5.09
C ASP A 259 -8.34 20.15 5.13
N ALA A 260 -7.85 18.90 5.06
CA ALA A 260 -8.70 17.71 5.13
C ALA A 260 -9.18 17.37 6.55
N LEU A 261 -8.30 17.46 7.55
CA LEU A 261 -8.50 16.86 8.88
C LEU A 261 -8.72 17.89 10.00
N GLY A 262 -8.46 19.17 9.72
CA GLY A 262 -8.52 20.23 10.71
C GLY A 262 -7.17 20.53 11.35
N ARG A 263 -7.21 21.17 12.53
CA ARG A 263 -6.02 21.76 13.15
C ARG A 263 -5.04 20.69 13.66
N LEU A 264 -3.75 20.99 13.50
CA LEU A 264 -2.68 20.23 14.13
C LEU A 264 -2.75 20.35 15.66
N PRO A 265 -2.19 19.38 16.41
CA PRO A 265 -1.87 19.55 17.82
C PRO A 265 -1.07 20.84 18.06
N GLU A 266 -1.28 21.51 19.19
CA GLU A 266 -0.70 22.84 19.46
C GLU A 266 0.83 22.84 19.33
N ASP A 267 1.50 21.83 19.89
CA ASP A 267 2.95 21.66 19.79
C ASP A 267 3.44 21.50 18.35
N TRP A 268 2.66 20.83 17.50
CA TRP A 268 3.00 20.62 16.09
C TRP A 268 2.72 21.88 15.28
N SER A 269 1.62 22.57 15.56
CA SER A 269 1.29 23.88 14.97
C SER A 269 2.40 24.90 15.25
N ALA A 270 2.91 24.95 16.49
CA ALA A 270 4.00 25.85 16.86
C ALA A 270 5.33 25.53 16.14
N ARG A 271 5.56 24.27 15.74
CA ARG A 271 6.73 23.84 14.96
C ARG A 271 6.59 24.13 13.46
N TRP A 272 5.38 24.46 12.98
CA TRP A 272 5.13 24.68 11.56
C TRP A 272 5.33 26.15 11.13
N ASN A 273 6.57 26.53 10.84
CA ASN A 273 6.93 27.92 10.50
C ASN A 273 6.18 28.49 9.27
N ALA A 274 5.81 27.65 8.30
CA ALA A 274 5.12 28.09 7.10
C ALA A 274 3.59 28.17 7.26
N GLN A 275 3.03 27.82 8.43
CA GLN A 275 1.58 27.80 8.65
C GLN A 275 0.89 29.12 8.25
N SER A 276 1.49 30.26 8.61
CA SER A 276 0.97 31.60 8.31
C SER A 276 1.02 31.98 6.82
N GLN A 277 1.71 31.20 5.98
CA GLN A 277 1.68 31.34 4.53
C GLN A 277 0.44 30.68 3.91
N TYR A 278 -0.17 29.73 4.62
CA TYR A 278 -1.31 28.95 4.13
C TYR A 278 -2.62 29.29 4.84
N PHE A 279 -2.57 29.61 6.14
CA PHE A 279 -3.75 29.81 6.97
C PHE A 279 -3.73 31.16 7.69
N ASP A 280 -4.89 31.78 7.84
CA ASP A 280 -5.08 32.94 8.70
C ASP A 280 -5.09 32.56 10.19
N SER A 281 -5.19 33.56 11.07
CA SER A 281 -5.22 33.34 12.53
C SER A 281 -6.47 32.60 13.02
N GLN A 282 -7.51 32.46 12.19
CA GLN A 282 -8.71 31.69 12.50
C GLN A 282 -8.63 30.24 11.99
N GLY A 283 -7.60 29.92 11.20
CA GLY A 283 -7.38 28.61 10.59
C GLY A 283 -8.05 28.44 9.23
N ASN A 284 -8.46 29.53 8.57
CA ASN A 284 -8.99 29.48 7.20
C ASN A 284 -7.86 29.59 6.19
N LEU A 285 -8.00 28.91 5.04
CA LEU A 285 -7.05 29.03 3.93
C LEU A 285 -6.96 30.48 3.42
N LEU A 286 -5.72 30.95 3.25
CA LEU A 286 -5.43 32.26 2.65
C LEU A 286 -5.67 32.29 1.14
N ASP A 287 -5.44 31.14 0.47
CA ASP A 287 -5.71 30.99 -0.95
C ASP A 287 -7.21 30.93 -1.22
N ARG A 288 -7.77 32.06 -1.67
CA ARG A 288 -9.20 32.21 -1.98
C ARG A 288 -9.60 31.58 -3.32
N THR A 289 -8.65 31.13 -4.13
CA THR A 289 -8.95 30.39 -5.38
C THR A 289 -9.29 28.94 -5.09
N CYS A 290 -8.77 28.39 -3.99
CA CYS A 290 -9.09 27.06 -3.49
C CYS A 290 -10.24 27.13 -2.49
N LYS A 291 -11.29 26.32 -2.67
CA LYS A 291 -12.28 26.10 -1.60
C LYS A 291 -11.66 25.16 -0.55
N PRO A 292 -11.87 25.38 0.75
CA PRO A 292 -11.48 24.41 1.77
C PRO A 292 -12.10 23.05 1.46
N ARG A 293 -11.28 22.00 1.51
CA ARG A 293 -11.71 20.64 1.17
C ARG A 293 -11.57 19.76 2.41
N SER A 294 -12.56 19.86 3.30
CA SER A 294 -12.69 18.93 4.42
C SER A 294 -12.79 17.48 3.92
N LEU A 295 -12.60 16.52 4.81
CA LEU A 295 -12.70 15.10 4.47
C LEU A 295 -14.03 14.75 3.78
N GLU A 296 -15.15 15.37 4.16
CA GLU A 296 -16.47 15.14 3.54
C GLU A 296 -16.57 15.71 2.12
N VAL A 297 -15.98 16.89 1.89
CA VAL A 297 -15.92 17.51 0.55
C VAL A 297 -15.02 16.66 -0.35
N ARG A 298 -13.84 16.26 0.15
CA ARG A 298 -12.94 15.36 -0.59
C ARG A 298 -13.62 14.03 -0.90
N PHE A 299 -14.43 13.49 0.02
CA PHE A 299 -15.16 12.24 -0.21
C PHE A 299 -16.14 12.40 -1.36
N GLU A 300 -16.90 13.50 -1.36
CA GLU A 300 -17.85 13.78 -2.43
C GLU A 300 -17.15 13.92 -3.79
N ASP A 301 -16.09 14.73 -3.86
CA ASP A 301 -15.41 15.03 -5.12
C ASP A 301 -14.51 13.90 -5.64
N SER A 302 -13.93 13.10 -4.75
CA SER A 302 -12.87 12.14 -5.08
C SER A 302 -13.37 10.70 -5.11
N ILE A 303 -14.49 10.40 -4.43
CA ILE A 303 -15.06 9.05 -4.35
C ILE A 303 -16.46 9.04 -4.97
N GLN A 304 -17.36 9.87 -4.48
CA GLN A 304 -18.78 9.75 -4.83
C GLN A 304 -19.12 10.26 -6.23
N LEU A 305 -18.71 11.49 -6.56
CA LEU A 305 -19.00 12.12 -7.84
C LEU A 305 -18.39 11.33 -9.01
N PRO A 306 -17.09 10.94 -8.98
CA PRO A 306 -16.51 10.15 -10.07
C PRO A 306 -17.22 8.81 -10.29
N ARG A 307 -17.67 8.14 -9.20
CA ARG A 307 -18.47 6.91 -9.31
C ARG A 307 -19.79 7.14 -10.05
N ARG A 308 -20.51 8.22 -9.72
CA ARG A 308 -21.76 8.57 -10.43
C ARG A 308 -21.51 8.91 -11.89
N GLU A 309 -20.46 9.68 -12.19
CA GLU A 309 -20.10 10.05 -13.57
C GLU A 309 -19.75 8.82 -14.41
N CYS A 310 -19.13 7.81 -13.80
CA CYS A 310 -18.81 6.53 -14.46
C CYS A 310 -19.97 5.51 -14.43
N GLY A 311 -21.13 5.86 -13.88
CA GLY A 311 -22.26 4.93 -13.73
C GLY A 311 -22.01 3.76 -12.78
N MET A 312 -21.03 3.88 -11.88
CA MET A 312 -20.69 2.87 -10.88
C MET A 312 -21.56 2.99 -9.62
N GLU A 313 -21.65 1.89 -8.89
CA GLU A 313 -22.31 1.87 -7.58
C GLU A 313 -21.70 2.92 -6.64
N SER A 314 -22.61 3.64 -5.99
CA SER A 314 -22.35 4.75 -5.08
C SER A 314 -22.34 4.27 -3.63
N ILE A 315 -21.49 4.85 -2.80
CA ILE A 315 -21.47 4.56 -1.36
C ILE A 315 -22.74 5.15 -0.72
N GLY A 316 -23.47 4.32 0.03
CA GLY A 316 -24.71 4.72 0.72
C GLY A 316 -24.45 5.67 1.89
N HIS A 317 -25.49 6.36 2.38
CA HIS A 317 -25.32 7.33 3.47
C HIS A 317 -24.78 6.70 4.75
N GLU A 318 -25.35 5.57 5.19
CA GLU A 318 -24.89 4.88 6.41
C GLU A 318 -23.44 4.39 6.28
N GLU A 319 -23.09 3.82 5.12
CA GLU A 319 -21.73 3.39 4.83
C GLU A 319 -20.74 4.55 4.84
N LYS A 320 -21.11 5.67 4.21
CA LYS A 320 -20.30 6.91 4.21
C LYS A 320 -20.00 7.36 5.65
N MET A 321 -21.01 7.34 6.53
CA MET A 321 -20.82 7.75 7.92
C MET A 321 -19.88 6.81 8.66
N ALA A 322 -20.05 5.50 8.52
CA ALA A 322 -19.17 4.50 9.13
C ALA A 322 -17.73 4.58 8.59
N LEU A 323 -17.57 4.72 7.28
CA LEU A 323 -16.27 4.83 6.60
C LEU A 323 -15.52 6.10 7.02
N LEU A 324 -16.18 7.26 7.00
CA LEU A 324 -15.56 8.52 7.44
C LEU A 324 -15.24 8.51 8.94
N GLY A 325 -16.06 7.85 9.76
CA GLY A 325 -15.76 7.63 11.18
C GLY A 325 -14.48 6.81 11.38
N MET A 326 -14.36 5.69 10.66
CA MET A 326 -13.15 4.84 10.68
C MET A 326 -11.92 5.62 10.19
N LEU A 327 -12.00 6.28 9.04
CA LEU A 327 -10.88 7.02 8.45
C LEU A 327 -10.41 8.17 9.35
N ARG A 328 -11.32 8.92 9.98
CA ARG A 328 -10.93 9.98 10.94
C ARG A 328 -10.16 9.42 12.13
N ALA A 329 -10.56 8.27 12.67
CA ALA A 329 -9.84 7.64 13.77
C ALA A 329 -8.43 7.20 13.34
N MET A 330 -8.30 6.64 12.14
CA MET A 330 -7.00 6.23 11.60
C MET A 330 -6.09 7.42 11.24
N LEU A 331 -6.67 8.54 10.83
CA LEU A 331 -5.98 9.78 10.44
C LEU A 331 -5.86 10.78 11.61
N ALA A 332 -5.97 10.32 12.86
CA ALA A 332 -5.66 11.16 14.01
C ALA A 332 -4.21 11.64 13.92
N PHE A 333 -3.96 12.94 14.13
CA PHE A 333 -2.60 13.48 14.07
C PHE A 333 -1.71 12.84 15.13
N VAL A 334 -2.19 12.75 16.37
CA VAL A 334 -1.48 12.10 17.47
C VAL A 334 -1.46 10.58 17.25
N PRO A 335 -0.28 9.94 17.12
CA PRO A 335 -0.19 8.52 16.79
C PRO A 335 -0.88 7.60 17.81
N GLU A 336 -0.82 7.95 19.09
CA GLU A 336 -1.41 7.19 20.20
C GLU A 336 -2.95 7.20 20.20
N GLU A 337 -3.58 8.13 19.48
CA GLU A 337 -5.04 8.21 19.32
C GLU A 337 -5.56 7.31 18.18
N ARG A 338 -4.67 6.77 17.35
CA ARG A 338 -5.05 5.90 16.22
C ARG A 338 -5.44 4.51 16.73
N PRO A 339 -6.46 3.87 16.12
CA PRO A 339 -6.82 2.50 16.45
C PRO A 339 -5.72 1.52 16.06
N THR A 340 -5.69 0.37 16.71
CA THR A 340 -4.86 -0.75 16.25
C THR A 340 -5.46 -1.39 14.99
N ALA A 341 -4.63 -1.99 14.14
CA ALA A 341 -5.13 -2.72 12.97
C ALA A 341 -6.07 -3.87 13.36
N ALA A 342 -5.84 -4.53 14.51
CA ALA A 342 -6.74 -5.54 15.04
C ALA A 342 -8.14 -4.97 15.37
N SER A 343 -8.21 -3.80 16.03
CA SER A 343 -9.50 -3.18 16.34
C SER A 343 -10.28 -2.69 15.11
N LEU A 344 -9.59 -2.44 13.99
CA LEU A 344 -10.25 -2.10 12.72
C LEU A 344 -11.05 -3.27 12.14
N LEU A 345 -10.71 -4.52 12.50
CA LEU A 345 -11.43 -5.70 12.03
C LEU A 345 -12.88 -5.76 12.56
N ASP A 346 -13.10 -5.19 13.73
CA ASP A 346 -14.40 -5.17 14.41
C ASP A 346 -15.14 -3.83 14.24
N CYS A 347 -14.58 -2.90 13.44
CA CYS A 347 -15.21 -1.61 13.24
C CYS A 347 -16.50 -1.75 12.41
N GLU A 348 -17.43 -0.81 12.57
CA GLU A 348 -18.74 -0.87 11.92
C GLU A 348 -18.64 -1.01 10.40
N TRP A 349 -17.74 -0.25 9.76
CA TRP A 349 -17.59 -0.30 8.30
C TRP A 349 -17.09 -1.67 7.82
N MET A 350 -16.11 -2.23 8.53
CA MET A 350 -15.52 -3.53 8.21
C MET A 350 -16.55 -4.66 8.34
N VAL A 351 -17.32 -4.68 9.45
CA VAL A 351 -18.29 -5.75 9.74
C VAL A 351 -19.52 -5.70 8.83
N LYS A 352 -20.05 -4.51 8.55
CA LYS A 352 -21.32 -4.39 7.81
C LYS A 352 -21.17 -4.38 6.29
N TRP A 353 -20.02 -3.95 5.75
CA TRP A 353 -19.83 -3.82 4.30
C TRP A 353 -18.64 -4.62 3.77
N ALA A 354 -17.45 -4.48 4.37
CA ALA A 354 -16.24 -5.03 3.77
C ALA A 354 -16.09 -6.56 3.92
N LEU A 355 -16.34 -7.10 5.12
CA LEU A 355 -16.27 -8.53 5.38
C LEU A 355 -17.36 -9.34 4.64
N PRO A 356 -18.62 -8.89 4.53
CA PRO A 356 -19.62 -9.58 3.71
C PRO A 356 -19.20 -9.72 2.25
N ASP A 357 -18.68 -8.66 1.64
CA ASP A 357 -18.19 -8.71 0.24
C ASP A 357 -16.95 -9.61 0.10
N LEU A 358 -16.07 -9.64 1.12
CA LEU A 358 -14.95 -10.58 1.17
C LEU A 358 -15.41 -12.04 1.23
N CYS A 359 -16.38 -12.36 2.08
CA CYS A 359 -16.96 -13.70 2.16
C CYS A 359 -17.62 -14.10 0.82
N GLU A 360 -18.30 -13.16 0.14
CA GLU A 360 -18.86 -13.40 -1.19
C GLU A 360 -17.78 -13.69 -2.23
N ALA A 361 -16.68 -12.92 -2.22
CA ALA A 361 -15.53 -13.15 -3.11
C ALA A 361 -14.88 -14.52 -2.86
N GLU A 362 -14.69 -14.91 -1.60
CA GLU A 362 -14.14 -16.23 -1.22
C GLU A 362 -15.04 -17.39 -1.68
N MET A 363 -16.37 -17.22 -1.65
CA MET A 363 -17.31 -18.22 -2.18
C MET A 363 -17.37 -18.23 -3.72
N ALA A 364 -17.06 -17.10 -4.36
CA ALA A 364 -17.07 -16.97 -5.80
C ALA A 364 -15.79 -17.48 -6.48
N SER A 365 -14.66 -17.56 -5.74
CA SER A 365 -13.41 -18.14 -6.22
C SER A 365 -13.47 -19.69 -6.20
N PRO A 366 -13.56 -20.37 -7.37
CA PRO A 366 -13.75 -21.82 -7.45
C PRO A 366 -12.50 -22.69 -7.16
#